data_AF-A0A941V9X1-F1
#
_entry.id   AF-A0A941V9X1-F1
#
_cell.length_a   1.000
_cell.length_b   1.000
_cell.length_c   1.000
_cell.angle_alpha   90.00
_cell.angle_beta   90.00
_cell.angle_gamma   90.00
#
_symmetry.space_group_name_H-M   'P 1'
#
loop_
_entity.id
_entity.type
_entity.pdbx_description
1 polymer ?
#
loop_
_entity_poly.entity_id
_entity_poly.type
_entity_poly.pdbx_seq_one_letter_code
_entity_poly.pdbx_strand_id
1 'polypeptide(L)'
;MTHLHRALLTLLPALLLVACASAPGNKKDAIRITLVGDSTQTERQGYGTGFCANLTAQVDCVNRAKGGSSTKTYRRNGLWDAAQSPKPDWMLIQFGHNDVQSAAHGDRETDLVTEYPANLRRFVNEARAAGIKPILVTPIARRYFQPDGKIVDDLPGHVAAMKVVAAEMNVPLIDLHEISQRYFEQLGETAAHKLGATKAGPNGSIVPDKTHFNLTGSYVLGRMVAEAMARSVPELAGYVKPVAAVAP
;
A
#
# COMPACT_ATOMS: atom_id res chain seq x y z
N MET A 1 -73.37 -7.20 -65.57
CA MET A 1 -73.66 -6.99 -64.14
C MET A 1 -72.37 -7.22 -63.38
N THR A 2 -71.96 -6.21 -62.63
CA THR A 2 -70.59 -5.96 -62.13
C THR A 2 -70.21 -6.86 -60.95
N HIS A 3 -69.04 -7.50 -60.99
CA HIS A 3 -68.45 -8.20 -59.84
C HIS A 3 -67.62 -7.23 -58.99
N LEU A 4 -68.11 -6.94 -57.78
CA LEU A 4 -67.36 -6.26 -56.72
C LEU A 4 -66.36 -7.24 -56.09
N HIS A 5 -65.06 -6.91 -56.08
CA HIS A 5 -64.09 -7.55 -55.19
C HIS A 5 -63.75 -6.59 -54.04
N ARG A 6 -64.17 -6.96 -52.82
CA ARG A 6 -63.79 -6.28 -51.57
C ARG A 6 -62.41 -6.80 -51.15
N ALA A 7 -61.40 -5.93 -51.16
CA ALA A 7 -60.12 -6.21 -50.51
C ALA A 7 -60.25 -5.93 -49.00
N LEU A 8 -60.01 -6.95 -48.19
CA LEU A 8 -59.98 -6.87 -46.72
C LEU A 8 -58.54 -6.52 -46.29
N LEU A 9 -58.33 -5.29 -45.80
CA LEU A 9 -57.04 -4.88 -45.21
C LEU A 9 -56.97 -5.41 -43.77
N THR A 10 -56.07 -6.34 -43.50
CA THR A 10 -55.72 -6.78 -42.15
C THR A 10 -54.59 -5.91 -41.59
N LEU A 11 -54.91 -5.11 -40.56
CA LEU A 11 -53.92 -4.37 -39.78
C LEU A 11 -53.28 -5.30 -38.75
N LEU A 12 -51.98 -5.59 -38.88
CA LEU A 12 -51.19 -6.21 -37.80
C LEU A 12 -50.72 -5.13 -36.81
N PRO A 13 -50.78 -5.38 -35.49
CA PRO A 13 -50.23 -4.46 -34.50
C PRO A 13 -48.71 -4.58 -34.44
N ALA A 14 -48.01 -3.46 -34.57
CA ALA A 14 -46.56 -3.38 -34.38
C ALA A 14 -46.23 -3.50 -32.89
N LEU A 15 -45.68 -4.65 -32.49
CA LEU A 15 -45.18 -4.89 -31.15
C LEU A 15 -43.83 -4.15 -30.98
N LEU A 16 -43.83 -2.99 -30.33
CA LEU A 16 -42.59 -2.30 -29.95
C LEU A 16 -41.89 -3.10 -28.83
N LEU A 17 -40.85 -3.84 -29.20
CA LEU A 17 -39.87 -4.33 -28.22
C LEU A 17 -39.09 -3.13 -27.66
N VAL A 18 -39.38 -2.76 -26.42
CA VAL A 18 -38.50 -1.90 -25.64
C VAL A 18 -37.29 -2.74 -25.24
N ALA A 19 -36.20 -2.58 -25.97
CA ALA A 19 -34.90 -3.12 -25.57
C ALA A 19 -34.40 -2.29 -24.37
N CYS A 20 -34.41 -2.89 -23.16
CA CYS A 20 -33.65 -2.35 -22.04
C CYS A 20 -32.16 -2.42 -22.39
N ALA A 21 -31.60 -1.31 -22.89
CA ALA A 21 -30.17 -1.14 -22.98
C ALA A 21 -29.62 -1.05 -21.54
N SER A 22 -29.05 -2.15 -21.06
CA SER A 22 -28.22 -2.14 -19.85
C SER A 22 -27.11 -1.12 -20.07
N ALA A 23 -27.08 -0.04 -19.27
CA ALA A 23 -25.97 0.90 -19.31
C ALA A 23 -24.66 0.12 -19.12
N PRO A 24 -23.62 0.35 -19.94
CA PRO A 24 -22.34 -0.31 -19.74
C PRO A 24 -21.83 0.15 -18.37
N GLY A 25 -21.84 -0.77 -17.40
CA GLY A 25 -21.21 -0.52 -16.11
C GLY A 25 -19.76 -0.17 -16.39
N ASN A 26 -19.32 1.03 -15.96
CA ASN A 26 -17.94 1.46 -16.04
C ASN A 26 -17.04 0.43 -15.36
N LYS A 27 -16.55 -0.57 -16.11
CA LYS A 27 -15.47 -1.43 -15.67
C LYS A 27 -14.27 -0.51 -15.58
N LYS A 28 -13.87 -0.15 -14.36
CA LYS A 28 -12.61 0.55 -14.13
C LYS A 28 -11.48 -0.26 -14.77
N ASP A 29 -10.59 0.44 -15.48
CA ASP A 29 -9.46 -0.19 -16.15
C ASP A 29 -8.56 -0.90 -15.13
N ALA A 30 -7.98 -2.04 -15.55
CA ALA A 30 -7.02 -2.73 -14.73
C ALA A 30 -5.75 -1.87 -14.56
N ILE A 31 -5.24 -1.79 -13.33
CA ILE A 31 -4.04 -1.01 -13.01
C ILE A 31 -3.00 -1.90 -12.32
N ARG A 32 -1.73 -1.51 -12.39
CA ARG A 32 -0.66 -2.12 -11.61
C ARG A 32 -0.18 -1.19 -10.49
N ILE A 33 -0.15 -1.73 -9.28
CA ILE A 33 0.41 -1.08 -8.10
C ILE A 33 1.62 -1.87 -7.63
N THR A 34 2.79 -1.23 -7.54
CA THR A 34 4.01 -1.85 -7.03
C THR A 34 4.37 -1.34 -5.64
N LEU A 35 4.69 -2.25 -4.73
CA LEU A 35 5.20 -1.93 -3.39
C LEU A 35 6.73 -1.92 -3.41
N VAL A 36 7.34 -0.84 -2.90
CA VAL A 36 8.79 -0.61 -2.86
C VAL A 36 9.20 -0.22 -1.45
N GLY A 37 9.99 -1.05 -0.77
CA GLY A 37 10.37 -0.77 0.60
C GLY A 37 11.21 -1.84 1.30
N ASP A 38 11.13 -1.84 2.63
CA ASP A 38 11.88 -2.73 3.52
C ASP A 38 11.08 -3.96 4.03
N SER A 39 11.57 -4.62 5.07
CA SER A 39 10.96 -5.85 5.62
C SER A 39 9.52 -5.67 6.06
N THR A 40 9.15 -4.47 6.53
CA THR A 40 7.80 -4.18 7.02
C THR A 40 6.75 -4.04 5.92
N GLN A 41 7.17 -4.02 4.65
CA GLN A 41 6.29 -4.05 3.49
C GLN A 41 6.36 -5.38 2.73
N THR A 42 7.31 -6.27 3.04
CA THR A 42 7.45 -7.59 2.38
C THR A 42 6.24 -8.50 2.57
N GLU A 43 6.16 -9.56 1.75
CA GLU A 43 5.08 -10.55 1.82
C GLU A 43 5.09 -11.39 3.10
N ARG A 44 6.28 -11.76 3.58
CA ARG A 44 6.42 -12.71 4.71
C ARG A 44 6.34 -12.05 6.08
N GLN A 45 6.85 -10.82 6.19
CA GLN A 45 7.09 -10.16 7.48
C GLN A 45 6.52 -8.73 7.52
N GLY A 46 5.87 -8.31 6.44
CA GLY A 46 5.31 -6.98 6.27
C GLY A 46 3.81 -7.01 5.98
N TYR A 47 3.25 -5.83 5.75
CA TYR A 47 1.83 -5.68 5.42
C TYR A 47 1.50 -5.96 3.94
N GLY A 48 2.49 -6.20 3.08
CA GLY A 48 2.30 -6.24 1.63
C GLY A 48 1.31 -7.31 1.17
N THR A 49 1.35 -8.52 1.75
CA THR A 49 0.38 -9.58 1.47
C THR A 49 -1.04 -9.13 1.81
N GLY A 50 -1.23 -8.56 3.01
CA GLY A 50 -2.52 -8.03 3.43
C GLY A 50 -3.01 -6.85 2.59
N PHE A 51 -2.11 -5.96 2.16
CA PHE A 51 -2.45 -4.85 1.29
C PHE A 51 -3.00 -5.36 -0.05
N CYS A 52 -2.25 -6.23 -0.73
CA CYS A 52 -2.68 -6.82 -2.00
C CYS A 52 -4.00 -7.60 -1.85
N ALA A 53 -4.18 -8.33 -0.74
CA ALA A 53 -5.42 -9.06 -0.48
C ALA A 53 -6.65 -8.14 -0.34
N ASN A 54 -6.46 -6.88 0.06
CA ASN A 54 -7.52 -5.90 0.23
C ASN A 54 -7.86 -5.10 -1.05
N LEU A 55 -7.20 -5.38 -2.17
CA LEU A 55 -7.49 -4.75 -3.46
C LEU A 55 -8.42 -5.61 -4.31
N THR A 56 -9.21 -4.97 -5.15
CA THR A 56 -10.09 -5.63 -6.12
C THR A 56 -9.28 -6.40 -7.18
N ALA A 57 -9.93 -7.32 -7.90
CA ALA A 57 -9.30 -8.09 -8.97
C ALA A 57 -8.84 -7.25 -10.18
N GLN A 58 -9.16 -5.95 -10.21
CA GLN A 58 -8.68 -5.01 -11.23
C GLN A 58 -7.27 -4.49 -10.93
N VAL A 59 -6.71 -4.79 -9.76
CA VAL A 59 -5.34 -4.40 -9.43
C VAL A 59 -4.40 -5.59 -9.57
N ASP A 60 -3.41 -5.45 -10.43
CA ASP A 60 -2.20 -6.26 -10.37
C ASP A 60 -1.27 -5.68 -9.30
N CYS A 61 -1.27 -6.31 -8.12
CA CYS A 61 -0.48 -5.88 -6.98
C CYS A 61 0.84 -6.64 -6.93
N VAL A 62 1.96 -5.94 -7.17
CA VAL A 62 3.29 -6.54 -7.21
C VAL A 62 4.11 -6.06 -6.02
N ASN A 63 4.58 -6.99 -5.18
CA ASN A 63 5.45 -6.64 -4.06
C ASN A 63 6.93 -6.77 -4.43
N ARG A 64 7.63 -5.64 -4.47
CA ARG A 64 9.08 -5.56 -4.73
C ARG A 64 9.85 -5.09 -3.49
N ALA A 65 9.20 -5.01 -2.32
CA ALA A 65 9.88 -4.70 -1.07
C ALA A 65 10.89 -5.80 -0.71
N LYS A 66 12.01 -5.41 -0.11
CA LYS A 66 13.10 -6.31 0.23
C LYS A 66 13.59 -6.04 1.65
N GLY A 67 13.50 -7.06 2.50
CA GLY A 67 13.98 -7.02 3.87
C GLY A 67 15.43 -6.55 3.98
N GLY A 68 15.70 -5.71 4.97
CA GLY A 68 17.01 -5.10 5.20
C GLY A 68 17.37 -3.94 4.27
N SER A 69 16.51 -3.56 3.31
CA SER A 69 16.82 -2.45 2.41
C SER A 69 16.60 -1.09 3.08
N SER A 70 17.49 -0.15 2.79
CA SER A 70 17.32 1.29 3.05
C SER A 70 17.13 2.02 1.71
N THR A 71 16.88 3.33 1.75
CA THR A 71 16.81 4.14 0.53
C THR A 71 18.08 4.03 -0.31
N LYS A 72 19.25 3.92 0.34
CA LYS A 72 20.56 3.73 -0.30
C LYS A 72 20.76 2.33 -0.87
N THR A 73 20.57 1.29 -0.04
CA THR A 73 20.93 -0.08 -0.44
C THR A 73 19.94 -0.68 -1.42
N TYR A 74 18.67 -0.26 -1.40
CA TYR A 74 17.68 -0.70 -2.38
C TYR A 74 18.13 -0.36 -3.81
N ARG A 75 18.62 0.87 -4.02
CA ARG A 75 19.16 1.29 -5.32
C ARG A 75 20.49 0.63 -5.63
N ARG A 76 21.44 0.65 -4.68
CA ARG A 76 22.78 0.06 -4.87
C ARG A 76 22.70 -1.40 -5.33
N ASN A 77 21.71 -2.14 -4.84
CA ASN A 77 21.52 -3.55 -5.15
C ASN A 77 20.68 -3.79 -6.42
N GLY A 78 20.40 -2.76 -7.22
CA GLY A 78 19.65 -2.87 -8.48
C GLY A 78 18.14 -3.11 -8.33
N LEU A 79 17.60 -3.03 -7.12
CA LEU A 79 16.19 -3.37 -6.85
C LEU A 79 15.24 -2.31 -7.38
N TRP A 80 15.69 -1.05 -7.47
CA TRP A 80 14.90 0.05 -8.02
C TRP A 80 14.60 -0.12 -9.51
N ASP A 81 15.61 -0.48 -10.30
CA ASP A 81 15.44 -0.70 -11.74
C ASP A 81 14.53 -1.90 -11.99
N ALA A 82 14.68 -2.97 -11.19
CA ALA A 82 13.79 -4.12 -11.23
C ALA A 82 12.34 -3.80 -10.82
N ALA A 83 12.14 -2.87 -9.88
CA ALA A 83 10.81 -2.49 -9.41
C ALA A 83 10.00 -1.70 -10.45
N GLN A 84 10.67 -1.05 -11.40
CA GLN A 84 10.04 -0.31 -12.51
C GLN A 84 9.61 -1.24 -13.66
N SER A 85 9.90 -2.54 -13.59
CA SER A 85 9.59 -3.50 -14.65
C SER A 85 8.79 -4.72 -14.15
N PRO A 86 7.68 -5.08 -14.82
CA PRO A 86 7.00 -4.28 -15.84
C PRO A 86 6.46 -2.95 -15.27
N LYS A 87 6.37 -1.90 -16.11
CA LYS A 87 6.01 -0.54 -15.68
C LYS A 87 4.68 -0.52 -14.89
N PRO A 88 4.67 -0.09 -13.62
CA PRO A 88 3.43 0.09 -12.88
C PRO A 88 2.75 1.42 -13.19
N ASP A 89 1.48 1.54 -12.84
CA ASP A 89 0.78 2.83 -12.83
C ASP A 89 1.10 3.60 -11.55
N TRP A 90 1.21 2.87 -10.44
CA TRP A 90 1.49 3.44 -9.11
C TRP A 90 2.62 2.72 -8.38
N MET A 91 3.35 3.47 -7.57
CA MET A 91 4.32 2.92 -6.63
C MET A 91 4.07 3.45 -5.21
N LEU A 92 3.91 2.55 -4.24
CA LEU A 92 3.93 2.89 -2.81
C LEU A 92 5.33 2.67 -2.28
N ILE A 93 6.00 3.77 -1.93
CA ILE A 93 7.42 3.80 -1.56
C ILE A 93 7.54 4.02 -0.05
N GLN A 94 8.08 3.03 0.66
CA GLN A 94 8.22 3.04 2.12
C GLN A 94 9.63 2.63 2.58
N PHE A 95 10.36 3.56 3.19
CA PHE A 95 11.66 3.30 3.81
C PHE A 95 11.82 4.09 5.11
N GLY A 96 12.81 3.72 5.91
CA GLY A 96 13.16 4.43 7.14
C GLY A 96 13.80 3.52 8.18
N HIS A 97 13.32 2.29 8.36
CA HIS A 97 13.82 1.42 9.44
C HIS A 97 15.30 1.10 9.35
N ASN A 98 15.82 0.91 8.14
CA ASN A 98 17.23 0.57 7.90
C ASN A 98 18.08 1.79 7.51
N ASP A 99 17.44 2.95 7.34
CA ASP A 99 18.09 4.23 7.09
C ASP A 99 18.63 4.84 8.40
N VAL A 100 17.99 4.53 9.54
CA VAL A 100 18.46 4.97 10.87
C VAL A 100 19.91 4.60 11.10
N GLN A 101 20.74 5.58 11.46
CA GLN A 101 22.11 5.38 11.92
C GLN A 101 22.12 4.60 13.25
N SER A 102 22.69 3.39 13.26
CA SER A 102 22.83 2.57 14.47
C SER A 102 23.88 1.50 14.24
N ALA A 103 24.64 1.12 15.27
CA ALA A 103 25.71 0.11 15.13
C ALA A 103 25.30 -1.22 14.44
N ALA A 104 24.00 -1.55 14.43
CA ALA A 104 23.46 -2.73 13.78
C ALA A 104 23.19 -2.56 12.26
N HIS A 105 23.18 -1.35 11.72
CA HIS A 105 22.73 -1.05 10.37
C HIS A 105 23.86 -0.91 9.36
N GLY A 106 25.01 -0.35 9.76
CA GLY A 106 26.23 -0.36 8.98
C GLY A 106 26.06 0.29 7.60
N ASP A 107 26.28 -0.47 6.54
CA ASP A 107 26.23 0.03 5.17
C ASP A 107 24.83 0.43 4.69
N ARG A 108 23.79 0.14 5.47
CA ARG A 108 22.39 0.50 5.20
C ARG A 108 22.05 1.92 5.62
N GLU A 109 22.74 2.44 6.61
CA GLU A 109 22.44 3.74 7.21
C GLU A 109 22.48 4.85 6.17
N THR A 110 21.64 5.87 6.34
CA THR A 110 21.72 7.10 5.56
C THR A 110 21.76 8.31 6.48
N ASP A 111 22.50 9.34 6.11
CA ASP A 111 22.43 10.61 6.81
C ASP A 111 21.03 11.22 6.66
N LEU A 112 20.39 11.52 7.80
CA LEU A 112 19.00 11.96 7.84
C LEU A 112 18.79 13.36 7.24
N VAL A 113 19.84 14.17 7.14
CA VAL A 113 19.76 15.54 6.61
C VAL A 113 20.09 15.55 5.11
N THR A 114 21.13 14.85 4.72
CA THR A 114 21.75 14.97 3.39
C THR A 114 21.44 13.81 2.45
N GLU A 115 21.27 12.59 2.95
CA GLU A 115 21.07 11.40 2.11
C GLU A 115 19.61 10.95 2.06
N TYR A 116 18.97 10.70 3.20
CA TYR A 116 17.60 10.14 3.23
C TYR A 116 16.58 10.98 2.46
N PRO A 117 16.46 12.31 2.68
CA PRO A 117 15.52 13.14 1.93
C PRO A 117 15.90 13.22 0.44
N ALA A 118 17.19 13.31 0.11
CA ALA A 118 17.66 13.36 -1.26
C ALA A 118 17.33 12.07 -2.03
N ASN A 119 17.48 10.91 -1.38
CA ASN A 119 17.12 9.62 -1.96
C ASN A 119 15.61 9.50 -2.20
N LEU A 120 14.78 9.95 -1.26
CA LEU A 120 13.32 10.00 -1.44
C LEU A 120 12.94 10.88 -2.63
N ARG A 121 13.50 12.09 -2.72
CA ARG A 121 13.26 12.98 -3.87
C ARG A 121 13.66 12.34 -5.19
N ARG A 122 14.79 11.61 -5.18
CA ARG A 122 15.26 10.87 -6.36
C ARG A 122 14.28 9.78 -6.80
N PHE A 123 13.79 8.95 -5.88
CA PHE A 123 12.78 7.93 -6.21
C PHE A 123 11.52 8.55 -6.84
N VAL A 124 11.03 9.65 -6.27
CA VAL A 124 9.84 10.36 -6.79
C VAL A 124 10.10 10.89 -8.21
N ASN A 125 11.23 11.55 -8.43
CA ASN A 125 11.58 12.12 -9.73
C ASN A 125 11.74 11.04 -10.81
N GLU A 126 12.44 9.95 -10.49
CA GLU A 126 12.67 8.85 -11.42
C GLU A 126 11.35 8.12 -11.74
N ALA A 127 10.48 7.87 -10.75
CA ALA A 127 9.15 7.32 -11.00
C ALA A 127 8.33 8.21 -11.95
N ARG A 128 8.27 9.52 -11.69
CA ARG A 128 7.56 10.47 -12.54
C ARG A 128 8.12 10.52 -13.96
N ALA A 129 9.45 10.51 -14.11
CA ALA A 129 10.12 10.49 -15.40
C ALA A 129 9.79 9.23 -16.21
N ALA A 130 9.58 8.10 -15.53
CA ALA A 130 9.10 6.86 -16.13
C ALA A 130 7.57 6.83 -16.36
N GLY A 131 6.84 7.90 -16.06
CA GLY A 131 5.37 7.93 -16.17
C GLY A 131 4.66 7.03 -15.15
N ILE A 132 5.26 6.85 -13.97
CA ILE A 132 4.72 6.13 -12.81
C ILE A 132 4.30 7.17 -11.77
N LYS A 133 3.14 6.98 -11.13
CA LYS A 133 2.65 7.87 -10.07
C LYS A 133 3.14 7.40 -8.69
N PRO A 134 4.04 8.12 -8.01
CA PRO A 134 4.51 7.73 -6.68
C PRO A 134 3.50 8.12 -5.59
N ILE A 135 3.47 7.33 -4.52
CA ILE A 135 2.86 7.62 -3.23
C ILE A 135 3.92 7.33 -2.17
N LEU A 136 4.21 8.30 -1.32
CA LEU A 136 5.12 8.09 -0.19
C LEU A 136 4.33 7.49 0.98
N VAL A 137 4.94 6.54 1.69
CA VAL A 137 4.37 5.90 2.87
C VAL A 137 5.39 6.01 3.99
N THR A 138 5.06 6.70 5.07
CA THR A 138 5.96 6.83 6.23
C THR A 138 6.24 5.45 6.83
N PRO A 139 7.44 5.18 7.37
CA PRO A 139 7.75 3.90 7.99
C PRO A 139 6.81 3.61 9.17
N ILE A 140 6.36 2.37 9.29
CA ILE A 140 5.40 1.96 10.32
C ILE A 140 5.97 2.14 11.74
N ALA A 141 5.12 2.43 12.73
CA ALA A 141 5.57 2.51 14.12
C ALA A 141 5.96 1.12 14.65
N ARG A 142 7.07 1.05 15.40
CA ARG A 142 7.45 -0.17 16.12
C ARG A 142 6.67 -0.27 17.43
N ARG A 143 6.38 -1.50 17.85
CA ARG A 143 5.58 -1.80 19.06
C ARG A 143 6.41 -1.71 20.34
N TYR A 144 7.18 -0.63 20.49
CA TYR A 144 7.95 -0.32 21.70
C TYR A 144 7.06 0.44 22.68
N PHE A 145 6.34 -0.29 23.51
CA PHE A 145 5.49 0.32 24.53
C PHE A 145 6.30 0.78 25.75
N GLN A 146 5.90 1.92 26.30
CA GLN A 146 6.26 2.40 27.62
C GLN A 146 5.24 1.89 28.67
N PRO A 147 5.57 1.95 29.98
CA PRO A 147 4.67 1.51 31.04
C PRO A 147 3.32 2.24 31.07
N ASP A 148 3.22 3.44 30.51
CA ASP A 148 1.98 4.23 30.40
C ASP A 148 1.10 3.79 29.20
N GLY A 149 1.51 2.76 28.45
CA GLY A 149 0.80 2.24 27.29
C GLY A 149 1.05 3.03 25.99
N LYS A 150 1.97 4.00 25.99
CA LYS A 150 2.34 4.79 24.80
C LYS A 150 3.50 4.17 24.04
N ILE A 151 3.55 4.40 22.72
CA ILE A 151 4.69 3.96 21.91
C ILE A 151 5.85 4.96 22.04
N VAL A 152 7.05 4.43 22.22
CA VAL A 152 8.30 5.16 21.99
C VAL A 152 8.53 5.24 20.48
N ASP A 153 8.44 6.43 19.92
CA ASP A 153 8.77 6.67 18.52
C ASP A 153 10.30 6.70 18.34
N ASP A 154 10.82 5.76 17.55
CA ASP A 154 12.23 5.63 17.20
C ASP A 154 12.55 6.07 15.75
N LEU A 155 11.56 6.63 15.05
CA LEU A 155 11.67 7.15 13.69
C LEU A 155 11.18 8.60 13.48
N PRO A 156 11.10 9.49 14.50
CA PRO A 156 10.43 10.79 14.34
C PRO A 156 11.08 11.64 13.25
N GLY A 157 12.42 11.59 13.16
CA GLY A 157 13.18 12.30 12.15
C GLY A 157 12.93 11.81 10.71
N HIS A 158 12.83 10.49 10.51
CA HIS A 158 12.59 9.91 9.18
C HIS A 158 11.15 10.19 8.72
N VAL A 159 10.19 10.09 9.63
CA VAL A 159 8.78 10.44 9.38
C VAL A 159 8.66 11.92 9.01
N ALA A 160 9.28 12.82 9.78
CA ALA A 160 9.27 14.25 9.50
C ALA A 160 9.93 14.58 8.15
N ALA A 161 11.09 14.00 7.87
CA ALA A 161 11.79 14.19 6.59
C ALA A 161 10.94 13.73 5.39
N MET A 162 10.30 12.56 5.48
CA MET A 162 9.43 12.07 4.40
C MET A 162 8.19 12.97 4.21
N LYS A 163 7.58 13.46 5.29
CA LYS A 163 6.47 14.43 5.22
C LYS A 163 6.87 15.72 4.50
N VAL A 164 8.05 16.25 4.82
CA VAL A 164 8.62 17.44 4.15
C VAL A 164 8.81 17.15 2.66
N VAL A 165 9.44 16.04 2.29
CA VAL A 165 9.63 15.66 0.88
C VAL A 165 8.30 15.51 0.14
N ALA A 166 7.31 14.86 0.75
CA ALA A 166 5.99 14.69 0.15
C ALA A 166 5.31 16.03 -0.14
N ALA A 167 5.38 16.97 0.80
CA ALA A 167 4.83 18.32 0.65
C ALA A 167 5.58 19.12 -0.43
N GLU A 168 6.92 19.18 -0.36
CA GLU A 168 7.76 19.90 -1.33
C GLU A 168 7.55 19.43 -2.77
N MET A 169 7.41 18.11 -2.95
CA MET A 169 7.28 17.50 -4.27
C MET A 169 5.84 17.34 -4.72
N ASN A 170 4.86 17.73 -3.90
CA ASN A 170 3.43 17.52 -4.14
C ASN A 170 3.12 16.05 -4.48
N VAL A 171 3.55 15.13 -3.63
CA VAL A 171 3.32 13.68 -3.76
C VAL A 171 2.33 13.25 -2.69
N PRO A 172 1.30 12.44 -3.02
CA PRO A 172 0.40 11.89 -2.02
C PRO A 172 1.18 11.14 -0.91
N LEU A 173 0.76 11.32 0.33
CA LEU A 173 1.38 10.71 1.50
C LEU A 173 0.37 9.84 2.24
N ILE A 174 0.75 8.60 2.55
CA ILE A 174 0.09 7.77 3.56
C ILE A 174 0.91 7.85 4.85
N ASP A 175 0.35 8.49 5.87
CA ASP A 175 0.97 8.57 7.20
C ASP A 175 0.73 7.29 8.00
N LEU A 176 1.32 6.18 7.52
CA LEU A 176 1.23 4.88 8.17
C LEU A 176 1.85 4.90 9.56
N HIS A 177 2.82 5.77 9.84
CA HIS A 177 3.42 5.88 11.16
C HIS A 177 2.36 6.30 12.17
N GLU A 178 1.69 7.42 11.93
CA GLU A 178 0.62 7.91 12.80
C GLU A 178 -0.56 6.92 12.89
N ILE A 179 -1.00 6.37 11.75
CA ILE A 179 -2.11 5.41 11.69
C ILE A 179 -1.80 4.18 12.57
N SER A 180 -0.62 3.59 12.39
CA SER A 180 -0.23 2.39 13.11
C SER A 180 0.03 2.64 14.58
N GLN A 181 0.67 3.77 14.94
CA GLN A 181 0.91 4.15 16.33
C GLN A 181 -0.41 4.26 17.08
N ARG A 182 -1.36 5.06 16.56
CA ARG A 182 -2.68 5.22 17.18
C ARG A 182 -3.41 3.89 17.33
N TYR A 183 -3.36 3.04 16.32
CA TYR A 183 -3.99 1.73 16.37
C TYR A 183 -3.38 0.82 17.44
N PHE A 184 -2.06 0.75 17.52
CA PHE A 184 -1.38 -0.07 18.53
C PHE A 184 -1.64 0.45 19.95
N GLU A 185 -1.59 1.76 20.17
CA GLU A 185 -1.93 2.35 21.47
C GLU A 185 -3.38 2.08 21.89
N GLN A 186 -4.32 2.11 20.95
CA GLN A 186 -5.72 1.75 21.21
C GLN A 186 -5.91 0.28 21.57
N LEU A 187 -5.15 -0.63 20.96
CA LEU A 187 -5.18 -2.05 21.29
C LEU A 187 -4.52 -2.35 22.65
N GLY A 188 -3.50 -1.59 23.02
CA GLY A 188 -2.61 -1.90 24.13
C GLY A 188 -1.56 -2.96 23.77
N GLU A 189 -0.50 -3.04 24.58
CA GLU A 189 0.73 -3.79 24.27
C GLU A 189 0.47 -5.26 23.94
N THR A 190 -0.24 -5.98 24.81
CA THR A 190 -0.46 -7.42 24.64
C THR A 190 -1.22 -7.74 23.36
N ALA A 191 -2.25 -6.98 23.03
CA ALA A 191 -3.03 -7.20 21.81
C ALA A 191 -2.25 -6.77 20.56
N ALA A 192 -1.50 -5.66 20.62
CA ALA A 192 -0.65 -5.23 19.52
C ALA A 192 0.45 -6.26 19.20
N HIS A 193 1.06 -6.89 20.21
CA HIS A 193 2.07 -7.95 19.99
C HIS A 193 1.51 -9.21 19.32
N LYS A 194 0.21 -9.50 19.45
CA LYS A 194 -0.43 -10.62 18.72
C LYS A 194 -0.47 -10.41 17.21
N LEU A 195 -0.24 -9.19 16.71
CA LEU A 195 -0.10 -8.90 15.29
C LEU A 195 1.36 -9.03 14.80
N GLY A 196 2.31 -9.14 15.73
CA GLY A 196 3.73 -9.27 15.44
C GLY A 196 4.15 -10.71 15.15
N ALA A 197 5.29 -10.85 14.47
CA ALA A 197 6.05 -12.08 14.48
C ALA A 197 6.70 -12.29 15.87
N THR A 198 7.35 -13.42 16.04
CA THR A 198 8.18 -13.71 17.21
C THR A 198 9.62 -14.00 16.78
N LYS A 199 10.55 -13.86 17.71
CA LYS A 199 11.98 -14.13 17.48
C LYS A 199 12.62 -14.81 18.68
N ALA A 200 13.80 -15.38 18.46
CA ALA A 200 14.62 -15.89 19.56
C ALA A 200 15.07 -14.72 20.46
N GLY A 201 14.82 -14.87 21.76
CA GLY A 201 15.29 -14.02 22.83
C GLY A 201 16.47 -14.63 23.57
N PRO A 202 16.89 -14.02 24.69
CA PRO A 202 17.94 -14.55 25.54
C PRO A 202 17.65 -16.00 25.94
N ASN A 203 18.70 -16.83 25.98
CA ASN A 203 18.64 -18.24 26.39
C ASN A 203 17.66 -19.11 25.58
N GLY A 204 17.36 -18.73 24.33
CA GLY A 204 16.47 -19.49 23.45
C GLY A 204 14.98 -19.29 23.72
N SER A 205 14.61 -18.34 24.58
CA SER A 205 13.19 -17.96 24.76
C SER A 205 12.58 -17.42 23.46
N ILE A 206 11.25 -17.49 23.33
CA ILE A 206 10.54 -16.85 22.21
C ILE A 206 9.95 -15.54 22.72
N VAL A 207 10.36 -14.43 22.10
CA VAL A 207 9.93 -13.08 22.49
C VAL A 207 9.25 -12.37 21.31
N PRO A 208 8.40 -11.36 21.56
CA PRO A 208 7.79 -10.58 20.51
C PRO A 208 8.81 -9.91 19.58
N ASP A 209 8.61 -10.03 18.27
CA ASP A 209 9.22 -9.14 17.30
C ASP A 209 8.37 -7.86 17.22
N LYS A 210 8.97 -6.75 17.59
CA LYS A 210 8.29 -5.44 17.70
C LYS A 210 8.25 -4.68 16.36
N THR A 211 8.84 -5.22 15.30
CA THR A 211 8.92 -4.63 13.97
C THR A 211 8.12 -5.43 12.94
N HIS A 212 8.36 -6.74 12.85
CA HIS A 212 7.80 -7.60 11.81
C HIS A 212 6.42 -8.14 12.17
N PHE A 213 5.60 -8.41 11.16
CA PHE A 213 4.22 -8.86 11.31
C PHE A 213 4.08 -10.36 11.05
N ASN A 214 3.11 -10.97 11.71
CA ASN A 214 2.56 -12.26 11.28
C ASN A 214 1.48 -12.04 10.21
N LEU A 215 0.85 -13.12 9.73
CA LEU A 215 -0.14 -13.03 8.66
C LEU A 215 -1.37 -12.20 9.05
N THR A 216 -1.89 -12.36 10.27
CA THR A 216 -3.00 -11.55 10.78
C THR A 216 -2.64 -10.07 10.83
N GLY A 217 -1.46 -9.74 11.37
CA GLY A 217 -0.94 -8.38 11.37
C GLY A 217 -0.80 -7.82 9.95
N SER A 218 -0.31 -8.63 9.01
CA SER A 218 -0.20 -8.24 7.61
C SER A 218 -1.54 -7.79 7.04
N TYR A 219 -2.62 -8.55 7.28
CA TYR A 219 -3.98 -8.24 6.79
C TYR A 219 -4.59 -7.01 7.46
N VAL A 220 -4.42 -6.85 8.77
CA VAL A 220 -4.92 -5.69 9.52
C VAL A 220 -4.24 -4.41 9.04
N LEU A 221 -2.90 -4.38 9.01
CA LEU A 221 -2.16 -3.18 8.60
C LEU A 221 -2.29 -2.95 7.10
N GLY A 222 -2.33 -4.01 6.30
CA GLY A 222 -2.55 -3.94 4.86
C GLY A 222 -3.89 -3.31 4.51
N ARG A 223 -4.96 -3.62 5.27
CA ARG A 223 -6.26 -2.94 5.14
C ARG A 223 -6.14 -1.44 5.43
N MET A 224 -5.47 -1.06 6.51
CA MET A 224 -5.29 0.35 6.87
C MET A 224 -4.56 1.14 5.79
N VAL A 225 -3.51 0.55 5.20
CA VAL A 225 -2.78 1.16 4.08
C VAL A 225 -3.67 1.29 2.84
N ALA A 226 -4.46 0.26 2.50
CA ALA A 226 -5.37 0.33 1.36
C ALA A 226 -6.44 1.42 1.53
N GLU A 227 -7.05 1.54 2.71
CA GLU A 227 -8.02 2.61 2.99
C GLU A 227 -7.38 3.99 3.02
N ALA A 228 -6.17 4.12 3.58
CA ALA A 228 -5.44 5.37 3.60
C ALA A 228 -5.01 5.80 2.18
N MET A 229 -4.65 4.85 1.32
CA MET A 229 -4.41 5.08 -0.10
C MET A 229 -5.66 5.64 -0.78
N ALA A 230 -6.83 5.03 -0.57
CA ALA A 230 -8.10 5.50 -1.13
C ALA A 230 -8.47 6.92 -0.69
N ARG A 231 -8.16 7.30 0.56
CA ARG A 231 -8.38 8.65 1.08
C ARG A 231 -7.40 9.67 0.50
N SER A 232 -6.12 9.29 0.40
CA SER A 232 -5.05 10.18 -0.07
C SER A 232 -5.07 10.37 -1.59
N VAL A 233 -5.61 9.39 -2.30
CA VAL A 233 -5.73 9.35 -3.75
C VAL A 233 -7.14 8.87 -4.12
N PRO A 234 -8.13 9.77 -4.21
CA PRO A 234 -9.53 9.40 -4.45
C PRO A 234 -9.78 8.59 -5.74
N GLU A 235 -8.94 8.76 -6.77
CA GLU A 235 -9.01 7.94 -7.99
C GLU A 235 -8.78 6.45 -7.71
N LEU A 236 -8.04 6.12 -6.65
CA LEU A 236 -7.77 4.74 -6.22
C LEU A 236 -8.89 4.12 -5.36
N ALA A 237 -9.89 4.90 -4.92
CA ALA A 237 -10.86 4.44 -3.92
C ALA A 237 -11.66 3.20 -4.35
N GLY A 238 -12.11 3.16 -5.61
CA GLY A 238 -12.88 2.00 -6.09
C GLY A 238 -12.04 0.75 -6.41
N TYR A 239 -10.73 0.79 -6.18
CA TYR A 239 -9.87 -0.39 -6.27
C TYR A 239 -9.66 -1.09 -4.93
N VAL A 240 -10.17 -0.52 -3.83
CA VAL A 240 -10.16 -1.15 -2.50
C VAL A 240 -11.44 -1.97 -2.33
N LYS A 241 -11.31 -3.19 -1.81
CA LYS A 241 -12.49 -4.04 -1.54
C LYS A 241 -13.41 -3.35 -0.52
N PRO A 242 -14.74 -3.42 -0.68
CA PRO A 242 -15.67 -2.83 0.29
C PRO A 242 -15.60 -3.54 1.65
N VAL A 243 -15.33 -4.84 1.65
CA VAL A 243 -15.15 -5.67 2.85
C VAL A 243 -13.67 -6.01 3.00
N ALA A 244 -13.15 -5.93 4.23
CA ALA A 244 -11.78 -6.30 4.53
C ALA A 244 -11.51 -7.76 4.19
N ALA A 245 -10.34 -8.03 3.60
CA ALA A 245 -9.89 -9.39 3.39
C ALA A 245 -9.59 -10.08 4.73
N VAL A 246 -9.85 -11.38 4.80
CA VAL A 246 -9.57 -12.21 5.98
C VAL A 246 -8.33 -13.04 5.67
N ALA A 247 -7.42 -13.14 6.65
CA ALA A 247 -6.26 -14.02 6.54
C ALA A 247 -6.73 -15.48 6.38
N PRO A 248 -6.12 -16.27 5.47
CA PRO A 248 -6.45 -17.68 5.27
C PRO A 248 -6.10 -18.55 6.48
#